data_AF-A0A1B0D9D1-F1
#
_entry.id   AF-A0A1B0D9D1-F1
#
_cell.length_a   1.000
_cell.length_b   1.000
_cell.length_c   1.000
_cell.angle_alpha   90.00
_cell.angle_beta   90.00
_cell.angle_gamma   90.00
#
_symmetry.space_group_name_H-M   'P 1'
#
loop_
_entity.id
_entity.type
_entity.pdbx_description
1 polymer ?
#
loop_
_entity_poly.entity_id
_entity_poly.type
_entity_poly.pdbx_seq_one_letter_code
_entity_poly.pdbx_strand_id
1 'polypeptide(L)'
;MPEDVNANGEEDAAFWRYLIYEMLLLWNTLEICTPAVLDNIVNDCAKPQLTIKEPIPGLAKLILGTCHELCGRFPEAIQAYRECIEIRQEITTDFLHIPAFAHVRLALLLMANGGSQERDEARSLLRSAQQFKGYDFECRLSVRINAGLKQLTA
;
A
#
# COMPACT_ATOMS: atom_id res chain seq x y z
N MET A 1 -14.65 -38.47 14.56
CA MET A 1 -13.74 -37.63 13.75
C MET A 1 -13.67 -36.30 14.46
N PRO A 2 -12.50 -35.75 14.80
CA PRO A 2 -12.43 -34.40 15.34
C PRO A 2 -12.63 -33.43 14.17
N GLU A 3 -13.63 -32.55 14.28
CA GLU A 3 -13.80 -31.41 13.38
C GLU A 3 -12.61 -30.46 13.56
N ASP A 4 -12.15 -29.87 12.46
CA ASP A 4 -11.02 -28.95 12.35
C ASP A 4 -11.26 -27.62 13.10
N VAL A 5 -11.29 -27.65 14.43
CA VAL A 5 -11.43 -26.45 15.28
C VAL A 5 -10.27 -25.46 15.09
N ASN A 6 -9.13 -25.91 14.54
CA ASN A 6 -7.94 -25.08 14.36
C ASN A 6 -7.91 -24.26 13.07
N ALA A 7 -8.60 -24.69 12.01
CA ALA A 7 -8.55 -23.99 10.72
C ALA A 7 -9.24 -22.62 10.79
N ASN A 8 -10.40 -22.54 11.44
CA ASN A 8 -11.16 -21.29 11.54
C ASN A 8 -10.45 -20.24 12.41
N GLY A 9 -9.75 -20.66 13.48
CA GLY A 9 -9.08 -19.74 14.39
C GLY A 9 -7.83 -19.08 13.83
N GLU A 10 -7.06 -19.79 13.00
CA GLU A 10 -5.87 -19.25 12.34
C GLU A 10 -6.25 -18.31 11.18
N GLU A 11 -7.36 -18.60 10.51
CA GLU A 11 -7.96 -17.77 9.46
C GLU A 11 -8.44 -16.41 10.00
N ASP A 12 -9.14 -16.41 11.14
CA ASP A 12 -9.56 -15.18 11.81
C ASP A 12 -8.34 -14.35 12.26
N ALA A 13 -7.29 -15.01 12.76
CA ALA A 13 -6.08 -14.34 13.20
C ALA A 13 -5.33 -13.63 12.04
N ALA A 14 -5.33 -14.20 10.84
CA ALA A 14 -4.74 -13.56 9.67
C ALA A 14 -5.53 -12.31 9.26
N PHE A 15 -6.86 -12.42 9.20
CA PHE A 15 -7.75 -11.31 8.86
C PHE A 15 -7.52 -10.08 9.75
N TRP A 16 -7.56 -10.28 11.08
CA TRP A 16 -7.37 -9.19 12.04
C TRP A 16 -5.96 -8.58 11.99
N ARG A 17 -4.95 -9.39 11.66
CA ARG A 17 -3.57 -8.92 11.54
C ARG A 17 -3.40 -7.92 10.41
N TYR A 18 -4.01 -8.17 9.24
CA TYR A 18 -3.98 -7.22 8.14
C TYR A 18 -4.71 -5.90 8.46
N LEU A 19 -5.80 -5.95 9.24
CA LEU A 19 -6.46 -4.74 9.74
C LEU A 19 -5.56 -3.96 10.70
N ILE A 20 -4.79 -4.63 11.55
CA ILE A 20 -3.78 -3.97 12.40
C ILE A 20 -2.73 -3.28 11.51
N TYR A 21 -2.22 -3.96 10.49
CA TYR A 21 -1.24 -3.38 9.57
C TYR A 21 -1.80 -2.17 8.81
N GLU A 22 -3.06 -2.23 8.39
CA GLU A 22 -3.77 -1.10 7.79
C GLU A 22 -3.83 0.10 8.75
N MET A 23 -4.18 -0.12 10.01
CA MET A 23 -4.18 0.94 11.02
C MET A 23 -2.77 1.53 11.20
N LEU A 24 -1.74 0.71 11.28
CA LEU A 24 -0.36 1.21 11.37
C LEU A 24 0.01 2.07 10.15
N LEU A 25 -0.45 1.71 8.95
CA LEU A 25 -0.21 2.47 7.73
C LEU A 25 -0.96 3.81 7.72
N LEU A 26 -2.26 3.79 7.98
CA LEU A 26 -3.12 4.98 7.93
C LEU A 26 -2.69 6.04 8.95
N TRP A 27 -2.25 5.59 10.13
CA TRP A 27 -1.80 6.46 11.22
C TRP A 27 -0.30 6.82 11.18
N ASN A 28 0.44 6.46 10.12
CA ASN A 28 1.90 6.64 9.98
C ASN A 28 2.76 5.95 11.05
N THR A 29 2.20 4.97 11.74
CA THR A 29 2.91 4.26 12.80
C THR A 29 3.94 3.27 12.25
N LEU A 30 3.84 2.86 10.98
CA LEU A 30 4.86 2.00 10.36
C LEU A 30 6.26 2.65 10.36
N GLU A 31 6.35 3.98 10.25
CA GLU A 31 7.64 4.71 10.22
C GLU A 31 8.44 4.60 11.52
N ILE A 32 7.76 4.29 12.65
CA ILE A 32 8.40 4.14 13.97
C ILE A 32 8.60 2.68 14.38
N CYS A 33 8.17 1.72 13.55
CA CYS A 33 8.37 0.30 13.83
C CYS A 33 9.86 -0.06 13.75
N THR A 34 10.28 -1.05 14.56
CA THR A 34 11.64 -1.58 14.48
C THR A 34 11.83 -2.39 13.19
N PRO A 35 13.06 -2.52 12.67
CA PRO A 35 13.33 -3.33 11.48
C PRO A 35 12.82 -4.77 11.59
N ALA A 36 12.94 -5.39 12.78
CA ALA A 36 12.42 -6.73 13.04
C ALA A 36 10.89 -6.82 12.89
N VAL A 37 10.15 -5.79 13.32
CA VAL A 37 8.69 -5.72 13.11
C VAL A 37 8.37 -5.55 11.64
N LEU A 38 9.08 -4.67 10.93
CA LEU A 38 8.87 -4.47 9.49
C LEU A 38 9.14 -5.74 8.68
N ASP A 39 10.19 -6.50 9.00
CA ASP A 39 10.50 -7.75 8.31
C ASP A 39 9.43 -8.83 8.60
N ASN A 40 8.85 -8.87 9.80
CA ASN A 40 7.71 -9.75 10.08
C ASN A 40 6.48 -9.38 9.23
N ILE A 41 6.18 -8.09 9.10
CA ILE A 41 5.09 -7.60 8.25
C ILE A 41 5.36 -7.94 6.78
N VAL A 42 6.60 -7.75 6.30
CA VAL A 42 7.01 -8.16 4.95
C VAL A 42 6.79 -9.65 4.73
N ASN A 43 7.23 -10.50 5.66
CA ASN A 43 7.06 -11.95 5.56
C ASN A 43 5.59 -12.37 5.50
N ASP A 44 4.70 -11.65 6.18
CA ASP A 44 3.27 -11.89 6.09
C ASP A 44 2.70 -11.44 4.74
N CYS A 45 2.99 -10.22 4.31
CA CYS A 45 2.43 -9.64 3.09
C CYS A 45 3.05 -10.16 1.79
N ALA A 46 4.22 -10.80 1.84
CA ALA A 46 4.90 -11.39 0.68
C ALA A 46 4.36 -12.79 0.30
N LYS A 47 3.49 -13.39 1.12
CA LYS A 47 2.87 -14.69 0.83
C LYS A 47 2.08 -14.62 -0.49
N PRO A 48 1.93 -15.73 -1.23
CA PRO A 48 1.15 -15.74 -2.46
C PRO A 48 -0.30 -15.28 -2.20
N GLN A 49 -0.88 -14.49 -3.09
CA GLN A 49 -2.22 -13.93 -2.90
C GLN A 49 -3.30 -15.00 -2.68
N LEU A 50 -3.16 -16.17 -3.32
CA LEU A 50 -4.07 -17.31 -3.12
C LEU A 50 -4.06 -17.86 -1.69
N THR A 51 -3.00 -17.59 -0.93
CA THR A 51 -2.82 -18.02 0.46
C THR A 51 -3.13 -16.91 1.46
N ILE A 52 -3.21 -15.66 1.01
CA ILE A 52 -3.52 -14.51 1.85
C ILE A 52 -5.04 -14.33 1.88
N LYS A 53 -5.62 -14.45 3.08
CA LYS A 53 -7.01 -14.04 3.36
C LYS A 53 -7.02 -12.62 3.93
N GLU A 54 -6.67 -11.64 3.10
CA GLU A 54 -6.71 -10.24 3.50
C GLU A 54 -8.16 -9.72 3.51
N PRO A 55 -8.49 -8.76 4.39
CA PRO A 55 -9.83 -8.19 4.47
C PRO A 55 -10.22 -7.44 3.20
N ILE A 56 -9.24 -6.86 2.50
CA ILE A 56 -9.45 -6.02 1.34
C ILE A 56 -8.38 -6.34 0.29
N PRO A 57 -8.76 -6.76 -0.94
CA PRO A 57 -7.80 -7.04 -2.00
C PRO A 57 -6.84 -5.88 -2.25
N GLY A 58 -5.55 -6.18 -2.33
CA GLY A 58 -4.46 -5.24 -2.58
C GLY A 58 -3.88 -4.60 -1.32
N LEU A 59 -4.48 -4.77 -0.15
CA LEU A 59 -4.00 -4.20 1.11
C LEU A 59 -2.59 -4.71 1.47
N ALA A 60 -2.36 -6.02 1.35
CA ALA A 60 -1.09 -6.68 1.59
C ALA A 60 -0.01 -6.10 0.68
N LYS A 61 -0.32 -5.84 -0.60
CA LYS A 61 0.63 -5.24 -1.55
C LYS A 61 0.94 -3.78 -1.21
N LEU A 62 -0.05 -3.01 -0.77
CA LEU A 62 0.18 -1.64 -0.28
C LEU A 62 1.08 -1.62 0.97
N ILE A 63 0.82 -2.49 1.94
CA ILE A 63 1.62 -2.61 3.17
C ILE A 63 3.04 -3.08 2.84
N LEU A 64 3.16 -4.09 1.99
CA LEU A 64 4.43 -4.66 1.54
C LEU A 64 5.30 -3.57 0.88
N GLY A 65 4.73 -2.81 -0.06
CA GLY A 65 5.44 -1.71 -0.72
C GLY A 65 5.94 -0.66 0.27
N THR A 66 5.09 -0.31 1.25
CA THR A 66 5.42 0.63 2.32
C THR A 66 6.55 0.13 3.21
N CYS A 67 6.54 -1.14 3.59
CA CYS A 67 7.60 -1.73 4.40
C CYS A 67 8.92 -1.83 3.62
N HIS A 68 8.87 -2.22 2.34
CA HIS A 68 10.06 -2.21 1.48
C HIS A 68 10.66 -0.81 1.34
N GLU A 69 9.82 0.22 1.14
CA GLU A 69 10.27 1.62 1.08
C GLU A 69 10.97 2.04 2.38
N LEU A 70 10.38 1.73 3.55
CA LEU A 70 10.97 2.04 4.85
C LEU A 70 12.28 1.30 5.11
N CYS A 71 12.45 0.11 4.54
CA CYS A 71 13.70 -0.66 4.58
C CYS A 71 14.70 -0.28 3.47
N GLY A 72 14.42 0.74 2.64
CA GLY A 72 15.30 1.17 1.54
C GLY A 72 15.33 0.23 0.33
N ARG A 73 14.42 -0.75 0.27
CA ARG A 73 14.28 -1.74 -0.81
C ARG A 73 13.37 -1.17 -1.91
N PHE A 74 13.85 -0.12 -2.59
CA PHE A 74 13.01 0.66 -3.51
C PHE A 74 12.48 -0.11 -4.74
N PRO A 75 13.26 -0.97 -5.41
CA PRO A 75 12.74 -1.76 -6.54
C PRO A 75 11.55 -2.65 -6.14
N GLU A 76 11.65 -3.31 -5.00
CA GLU A 76 10.60 -4.17 -4.45
C GLU A 76 9.38 -3.35 -4.03
N ALA A 77 9.59 -2.16 -3.47
CA ALA A 77 8.51 -1.24 -3.15
C ALA A 77 7.71 -0.81 -4.39
N ILE A 78 8.42 -0.43 -5.46
CA ILE A 78 7.81 -0.05 -6.75
C ILE A 78 6.96 -1.20 -7.29
N GLN A 79 7.50 -2.41 -7.31
CA GLN A 79 6.80 -3.59 -7.81
C GLN A 79 5.53 -3.87 -7.00
N ALA A 80 5.63 -3.86 -5.67
CA ALA A 80 4.48 -4.09 -4.79
C ALA A 80 3.38 -3.01 -4.96
N TYR A 81 3.75 -1.74 -5.13
CA TYR A 81 2.76 -0.70 -5.40
C TYR A 81 2.07 -0.86 -6.76
N ARG A 82 2.80 -1.27 -7.81
CA ARG A 82 2.21 -1.55 -9.12
C ARG A 82 1.21 -2.70 -9.07
N GLU A 83 1.57 -3.79 -8.39
CA GLU A 83 0.66 -4.92 -8.17
C GLU A 83 -0.58 -4.51 -7.37
N CYS A 84 -0.42 -3.68 -6.33
CA CYS A 84 -1.55 -3.12 -5.61
C CYS A 84 -2.50 -2.35 -6.53
N ILE A 85 -1.95 -1.50 -7.41
CA ILE A 85 -2.76 -0.71 -8.35
C ILE A 85 -3.48 -1.63 -9.33
N GLU A 86 -2.80 -2.64 -9.88
CA GLU A 86 -3.37 -3.62 -10.82
C GLU A 86 -4.55 -4.39 -10.19
N ILE A 87 -4.36 -4.94 -8.98
CA ILE A 87 -5.43 -5.63 -8.23
C ILE A 87 -6.65 -4.72 -8.04
N ARG A 88 -6.42 -3.42 -7.79
CA ARG A 88 -7.49 -2.46 -7.53
C ARG A 88 -8.11 -1.85 -8.79
N GLN A 89 -7.52 -2.00 -9.97
CA GLN A 89 -8.13 -1.55 -11.23
C GLN A 89 -9.39 -2.36 -11.57
N GLU A 90 -9.42 -3.64 -11.19
CA GLU A 90 -10.52 -4.55 -11.49
C GLU A 90 -11.58 -4.61 -10.39
N ILE A 91 -11.31 -4.04 -9.21
CA ILE A 91 -12.07 -4.32 -7.98
C ILE A 91 -12.64 -3.04 -7.34
N THR A 92 -13.96 -2.92 -7.45
CA THR A 92 -14.98 -2.11 -6.73
C THR A 92 -14.64 -0.67 -6.30
N THR A 93 -15.70 0.12 -6.06
CA THR A 93 -15.60 1.50 -5.60
C THR A 93 -15.36 1.64 -4.09
N ASP A 94 -15.16 0.55 -3.36
CA ASP A 94 -15.00 0.57 -1.90
C ASP A 94 -13.52 0.59 -1.50
N PHE A 95 -13.20 1.10 -0.32
CA PHE A 95 -11.82 1.15 0.20
C PHE A 95 -10.84 1.90 -0.74
N LEU A 96 -11.31 3.02 -1.29
CA LEU A 96 -10.56 3.84 -2.26
C LEU A 96 -9.24 4.40 -1.71
N HIS A 97 -9.05 4.40 -0.39
CA HIS A 97 -7.77 4.76 0.22
C HIS A 97 -6.66 3.83 -0.24
N ILE A 98 -6.92 2.53 -0.45
CA ILE A 98 -5.87 1.57 -0.85
C ILE A 98 -5.21 1.96 -2.18
N PRO A 99 -5.95 2.06 -3.31
CA PRO A 99 -5.35 2.50 -4.55
C PRO A 99 -4.85 3.94 -4.47
N ALA A 100 -5.53 4.84 -3.74
CA ALA A 100 -5.08 6.22 -3.61
C ALA A 100 -3.69 6.32 -2.96
N PHE A 101 -3.49 5.65 -1.82
CA PHE A 101 -2.19 5.62 -1.14
C PHE A 101 -1.13 4.95 -2.02
N ALA A 102 -1.45 3.85 -2.72
CA ALA A 102 -0.51 3.18 -3.61
C ALA A 102 -0.02 4.11 -4.75
N HIS A 103 -0.93 4.83 -5.41
CA HIS A 103 -0.58 5.79 -6.46
C HIS A 103 0.34 6.90 -5.94
N VAL A 104 0.01 7.47 -4.78
CA VAL A 104 0.77 8.58 -4.20
C VAL A 104 2.15 8.12 -3.73
N ARG A 105 2.25 6.98 -3.06
CA ARG A 105 3.52 6.44 -2.59
C ARG A 105 4.44 6.08 -3.77
N LEU A 106 3.91 5.38 -4.78
CA LEU A 106 4.66 5.06 -5.98
C LEU A 106 5.16 6.33 -6.70
N ALA A 107 4.28 7.32 -6.88
CA ALA A 107 4.68 8.57 -7.53
C ALA A 107 5.80 9.30 -6.78
N LEU A 108 5.70 9.42 -5.46
CA LEU A 108 6.74 10.05 -4.64
C LEU A 108 8.06 9.28 -4.71
N LEU A 109 7.99 7.95 -4.73
CA LEU A 109 9.17 7.10 -4.83
C LEU A 109 9.88 7.24 -6.18
N LEU A 110 9.11 7.27 -7.27
CA LEU A 110 9.61 7.53 -8.63
C LEU A 110 10.19 8.93 -8.79
N MET A 111 9.56 9.94 -8.16
CA MET A 111 10.11 11.31 -8.13
C MET A 111 11.46 11.40 -7.42
N ALA A 112 11.64 10.63 -6.34
CA ALA A 112 12.84 10.66 -5.52
C ALA A 112 14.00 9.85 -6.11
N ASN A 113 13.72 8.74 -6.81
CA ASN A 113 14.74 7.78 -7.24
C ASN A 113 14.85 7.62 -8.77
N GLY A 114 13.94 8.21 -9.54
CA GLY A 114 13.85 8.04 -10.98
C GLY A 114 14.41 9.19 -11.82
N GLY A 115 14.47 8.97 -13.14
CA GLY A 115 14.86 9.95 -14.13
C GLY A 115 13.65 10.71 -14.70
N SER A 116 13.80 11.26 -15.92
CA SER A 116 12.73 12.04 -16.56
C SER A 116 11.49 11.22 -16.87
N GLN A 117 11.66 9.96 -17.28
CA GLN A 117 10.54 9.08 -17.64
C GLN A 117 9.70 8.71 -16.41
N GLU A 118 10.34 8.37 -15.30
CA GLU A 118 9.69 8.05 -14.04
C GLU A 118 8.95 9.27 -13.46
N ARG A 119 9.45 10.48 -13.71
CA ARG A 119 8.75 11.72 -13.32
C ARG A 119 7.46 11.95 -14.11
N ASP A 120 7.42 11.57 -15.39
CA ASP A 120 6.19 11.63 -16.18
C ASP A 120 5.17 10.58 -15.72
N GLU A 121 5.63 9.37 -15.40
CA GLU A 121 4.80 8.33 -14.77
C GLU A 121 4.25 8.84 -13.42
N ALA A 122 5.10 9.41 -12.57
CA ALA A 122 4.69 10.00 -11.29
C ALA A 122 3.62 11.09 -11.47
N ARG A 123 3.74 11.93 -12.50
CA ARG A 123 2.72 12.95 -12.80
C ARG A 123 1.38 12.30 -13.13
N SER A 124 1.39 11.25 -13.94
CA SER A 124 0.18 10.49 -14.30
C SER A 124 -0.47 9.88 -13.06
N LEU A 125 0.33 9.20 -12.23
CA LEU A 125 -0.12 8.56 -10.99
C LEU A 125 -0.75 9.56 -10.01
N LEU A 126 -0.13 10.73 -9.82
CA LEU A 126 -0.68 11.78 -8.95
C LEU A 126 -2.01 12.33 -9.48
N ARG A 127 -2.16 12.48 -10.80
CA ARG A 127 -3.44 12.90 -11.41
C ARG A 127 -4.53 11.85 -11.25
N SER A 128 -4.22 10.58 -11.45
CA SER A 128 -5.13 9.48 -11.16
C SER A 128 -5.55 9.48 -9.69
N ALA A 129 -4.60 9.72 -8.78
CA ALA A 129 -4.87 9.77 -7.35
C ALA A 129 -5.85 10.89 -6.94
N GLN A 130 -5.94 11.99 -7.70
CA GLN A 130 -6.91 13.07 -7.43
C GLN A 130 -8.36 12.64 -7.63
N GLN A 131 -8.60 11.58 -8.40
CA GLN A 131 -9.95 11.09 -8.71
C GLN A 131 -10.57 10.28 -7.56
N PHE A 132 -9.75 9.73 -6.66
CA PHE A 132 -10.26 9.04 -5.48
C PHE A 132 -10.81 10.04 -4.46
N LYS A 133 -12.04 9.83 -4.00
CA LYS A 133 -12.80 10.74 -3.12
C LYS A 133 -13.63 9.98 -2.10
N GLY A 134 -13.93 10.64 -0.97
CA GLY A 134 -14.90 10.13 0.01
C GLY A 134 -14.37 9.01 0.90
N TYR A 135 -13.05 8.95 1.11
CA TYR A 135 -12.40 8.04 2.04
C TYR A 135 -11.72 8.81 3.17
N ASP A 136 -11.50 8.15 4.31
CA ASP A 136 -10.83 8.77 5.46
C ASP A 136 -9.39 9.17 5.11
N PHE A 137 -8.89 10.26 5.69
CA PHE A 137 -7.54 10.80 5.43
C PHE A 137 -7.34 11.39 4.00
N GLU A 138 -8.39 11.57 3.20
CA GLU A 138 -8.31 12.21 1.87
C GLU A 138 -7.60 13.58 1.91
N CYS A 139 -7.87 14.42 2.92
CA CYS A 139 -7.26 15.75 3.04
C CYS A 139 -5.74 15.65 3.13
N ARG A 140 -5.23 14.68 3.88
CA ARG A 140 -3.79 14.47 4.07
C ARG A 140 -3.14 14.01 2.78
N LEU A 141 -3.78 13.12 2.04
CA LEU A 141 -3.27 12.66 0.76
C LEU A 141 -3.31 13.76 -0.31
N SER A 142 -4.36 14.58 -0.31
CA SER A 142 -4.53 15.72 -1.22
C SER A 142 -3.41 16.76 -1.09
N VAL A 143 -2.95 17.04 0.14
CA VAL A 143 -1.79 17.94 0.36
C VAL A 143 -0.53 17.36 -0.30
N ARG A 144 -0.27 16.06 -0.13
CA ARG A 144 0.89 15.38 -0.74
C ARG A 144 0.81 15.39 -2.25
N ILE A 145 -0.37 15.13 -2.81
CA ILE A 145 -0.61 15.15 -4.27
C ILE A 145 -0.30 16.53 -4.84
N ASN A 146 -0.86 17.59 -4.25
CA ASN A 146 -0.63 18.95 -4.73
C ASN A 146 0.84 19.39 -4.60
N ALA A 147 1.50 19.02 -3.51
CA ALA A 147 2.92 19.28 -3.32
C ALA A 147 3.78 18.56 -4.37
N GLY A 148 3.49 17.28 -4.65
CA GLY A 148 4.19 16.50 -5.67
C GLY A 148 3.99 17.05 -7.07
N LEU A 149 2.75 17.38 -7.45
CA LEU A 149 2.44 17.97 -8.76
C LEU A 149 3.16 19.30 -8.95
N LYS A 150 3.25 20.14 -7.91
CA LYS A 150 3.99 21.41 -7.96
C LYS A 150 5.49 21.20 -8.19
N GLN A 151 6.10 20.20 -7.56
CA GLN A 151 7.51 19.87 -7.75
C GLN A 151 7.81 19.32 -9.15
N LEU A 152 6.82 18.73 -9.84
CA LEU A 152 6.95 18.21 -11.20
C LEU A 152 6.73 19.28 -12.29
N THR A 153 6.32 20.48 -11.89
CA THR A 153 6.16 21.65 -12.77
C THR A 153 7.27 22.69 -12.61
N ALA A 154 8.08 22.56 -11.55
CA ALA A 154 9.27 23.37 -11.29
C ALA A 154 10.48 22.77 -12.00
#